data_AF-A0A6A8NFV0-F1
#
_entry.id   AF-A0A6A8NFV0-F1
#
_cell.length_a   1.000
_cell.length_b   1.000
_cell.length_c   1.000
_cell.angle_alpha   90.00
_cell.angle_beta   90.00
_cell.angle_gamma   90.00
#
_symmetry.space_group_name_H-M   'P 1'
#
loop_
_entity.id
_entity.type
_entity.pdbx_description
1 polymer ?
#
loop_
_entity_poly.entity_id
_entity_poly.type
_entity_poly.pdbx_seq_one_letter_code
_entity_poly.pdbx_strand_id
1 'polypeptide(L)'
;MTNCFKIIVSLLAILLIIFVFLQIIFPVPSYAPTKNSETIETVLTSSFTESKPTIPLSFEELQKKEGNELINLGSYQITTIVFQGDTKAILTGDNGQKQTFPIKVTNKEKNEIVLSTVNYAPKNLVIAQQVGLAQKDNQYFMYRIN
;
A
#
# COMPACT_ATOMS: atom_id res chain seq x y z
N MET A 1 -4.95 43.48 48.16
CA MET A 1 -4.50 42.32 47.35
C MET A 1 -5.67 41.85 46.47
N THR A 2 -6.18 42.71 45.58
CA THR A 2 -7.57 42.54 45.06
C THR A 2 -7.70 42.73 43.55
N ASN A 3 -6.75 43.43 42.91
CA ASN A 3 -6.81 43.71 41.47
C ASN A 3 -6.13 42.61 40.63
N CYS A 4 -5.00 42.05 41.08
CA CYS A 4 -4.33 40.96 40.37
C CYS A 4 -5.18 39.67 40.36
N PHE A 5 -5.86 39.36 41.46
CA PHE A 5 -6.74 38.18 41.53
C PHE A 5 -7.91 38.29 40.56
N LYS A 6 -8.52 39.47 40.44
CA LYS A 6 -9.61 39.74 39.47
C LYS A 6 -9.13 39.62 38.02
N ILE A 7 -7.92 40.08 37.71
CA ILE A 7 -7.33 39.97 36.36
C ILE A 7 -7.07 38.50 36.00
N ILE A 8 -6.52 37.72 36.93
CA ILE A 8 -6.24 36.29 36.71
C ILE A 8 -7.54 35.50 36.50
N VAL A 9 -8.57 35.76 37.31
CA VAL A 9 -9.89 35.12 37.15
C VAL A 9 -10.55 35.53 35.83
N SER A 10 -10.41 36.79 35.41
CA SER A 10 -10.95 37.26 34.13
C SER A 10 -10.24 36.65 32.92
N LEU A 11 -8.91 36.46 32.97
CA LEU A 11 -8.15 35.79 31.92
C LEU A 11 -8.53 34.30 31.80
N LEU A 12 -8.74 33.62 32.94
CA LEU A 12 -9.17 32.23 32.97
C LEU A 12 -10.56 32.06 32.33
N ALA A 13 -11.48 32.98 32.59
CA ALA A 13 -12.83 32.95 32.00
C ALA A 13 -12.79 33.14 30.47
N ILE A 14 -11.93 34.03 29.96
CA ILE A 14 -11.77 34.25 28.51
C ILE A 14 -11.17 33.02 27.83
N LEU A 15 -10.20 32.36 28.46
CA LEU A 15 -9.58 31.14 27.94
C LEU A 15 -10.58 29.98 27.83
N LEU A 16 -11.47 29.84 28.83
CA LEU A 16 -12.54 28.85 28.81
C LEU A 16 -13.54 29.08 27.68
N ILE A 17 -13.89 30.33 27.39
CA ILE A 17 -14.80 30.68 26.28
C ILE A 17 -14.15 30.30 24.94
N ILE A 18 -12.87 30.63 24.73
CA ILE A 18 -12.13 30.29 23.51
C ILE A 18 -12.06 28.76 23.30
N PHE A 19 -11.84 28.00 24.38
CA PHE A 19 -11.80 26.53 24.32
C PHE A 19 -13.12 25.89 23.87
N VAL A 20 -14.27 26.47 24.26
CA VAL A 20 -15.59 25.99 23.83
C VAL A 20 -15.83 26.26 22.33
N PHE A 21 -15.37 27.39 21.81
CA PHE A 21 -15.53 27.72 20.38
C PHE A 21 -14.65 26.89 19.44
N LEU A 22 -13.50 26.39 19.90
CA LEU A 22 -12.60 25.52 19.11
C LEU A 22 -13.19 24.13 18.80
N GLN A 23 -14.24 23.70 19.49
CA GLN A 23 -14.88 22.38 19.26
C GLN A 23 -15.85 22.36 18.07
N ILE A 24 -16.10 23.50 17.40
CA ILE A 24 -17.15 23.64 16.36
C ILE A 24 -16.61 23.46 14.93
N ILE A 25 -15.29 23.29 14.72
CA ILE A 25 -14.66 23.32 13.37
C ILE A 25 -14.23 21.93 12.84
N PHE A 26 -14.44 20.84 13.59
CA PHE A 26 -14.21 19.48 13.06
C PHE A 26 -15.54 18.80 12.73
N PRO A 27 -16.02 18.84 11.48
CA PRO A 27 -17.08 17.93 11.07
C PRO A 27 -16.52 16.50 11.12
N VAL A 28 -16.92 15.74 12.13
CA VAL A 28 -16.79 14.28 12.12
C VAL A 28 -17.66 13.79 10.96
N PRO A 29 -17.14 13.07 9.95
CA PRO A 29 -18.00 12.47 8.94
C PRO A 29 -18.91 11.45 9.63
N SER A 30 -20.19 11.80 9.75
CA SER A 30 -21.24 10.88 10.18
C SER A 30 -21.49 9.91 9.03
N TYR A 31 -20.77 8.79 9.03
CA TYR A 31 -21.15 7.66 8.21
C TYR A 31 -22.42 7.07 8.83
N ALA A 32 -23.56 7.35 8.22
CA ALA A 32 -24.80 6.66 8.54
C ALA A 32 -24.64 5.18 8.16
N PRO A 33 -24.83 4.22 9.09
CA PRO A 33 -24.88 2.81 8.73
C PRO A 33 -26.24 2.51 8.10
N THR A 34 -26.25 2.10 6.84
CA THR A 34 -27.43 1.51 6.20
C THR A 34 -27.76 0.20 6.93
N LYS A 35 -28.83 0.20 7.71
CA LYS A 35 -29.36 -0.98 8.38
C LYS A 35 -29.94 -1.94 7.35
N ASN A 36 -29.24 -3.06 7.13
CA ASN A 36 -29.86 -4.29 6.67
C ASN A 36 -29.55 -5.36 7.74
N SER A 37 -30.49 -5.56 8.68
CA SER A 37 -30.69 -6.85 9.38
C SER A 37 -30.92 -7.92 8.30
N GLU A 38 -30.53 -9.18 8.39
CA GLU A 38 -30.19 -10.04 9.52
C GLU A 38 -29.59 -11.36 8.97
N THR A 39 -29.09 -12.18 9.88
CA THR A 39 -28.71 -13.61 9.73
C THR A 39 -27.24 -13.88 9.42
N ILE A 40 -26.50 -14.10 10.51
CA ILE A 40 -25.26 -14.85 10.54
C ILE A 40 -25.64 -16.34 10.43
N GLU A 41 -25.30 -16.98 9.32
CA GLU A 41 -25.00 -18.40 9.31
C GLU A 41 -23.52 -18.58 8.96
N THR A 42 -22.80 -19.08 9.96
CA THR A 42 -21.39 -19.44 9.91
C THR A 42 -21.22 -20.75 9.12
N VAL A 43 -20.05 -20.87 8.50
CA VAL A 43 -19.45 -22.06 7.86
C VAL A 43 -19.81 -22.26 6.38
N LEU A 44 -19.03 -21.61 5.52
CA LEU A 44 -18.40 -22.34 4.43
C LEU A 44 -16.88 -22.14 4.52
N THR A 45 -16.24 -23.10 5.18
CA THR A 45 -14.86 -23.49 4.91
C THR A 45 -14.77 -23.87 3.43
N SER A 46 -14.61 -22.87 2.56
CA SER A 46 -14.01 -23.09 1.25
C SER A 46 -12.56 -22.64 1.39
N SER A 47 -11.67 -23.61 1.32
CA SER A 47 -10.24 -23.38 1.18
C SER A 47 -10.03 -22.40 0.02
N PHE A 48 -9.75 -21.14 0.34
CA PHE A 48 -9.30 -20.17 -0.64
C PHE A 48 -7.87 -20.56 -1.00
N THR A 49 -7.73 -21.41 -2.01
CA THR A 49 -6.49 -21.44 -2.77
C THR A 49 -6.49 -20.20 -3.66
N GLU A 50 -6.21 -19.03 -3.07
CA GLU A 50 -5.68 -17.92 -3.85
C GLU A 50 -4.39 -18.44 -4.47
N SER A 51 -4.44 -18.81 -5.75
CA SER A 51 -3.25 -19.20 -6.48
C SER A 51 -2.33 -17.99 -6.49
N LYS A 52 -1.30 -18.01 -5.64
CA LYS A 52 -0.23 -17.00 -5.58
C LYS A 52 0.13 -16.61 -7.02
N PRO A 53 0.27 -15.31 -7.33
CA PRO A 53 0.67 -14.88 -8.68
C PRO A 53 1.91 -15.64 -9.10
N THR A 54 1.76 -16.47 -10.13
CA THR A 54 2.80 -17.41 -10.51
C THR A 54 3.76 -16.68 -11.41
N ILE A 55 4.88 -16.23 -10.83
CA ILE A 55 6.04 -15.82 -11.61
C ILE A 55 6.67 -17.13 -12.11
N PRO A 56 6.76 -17.33 -13.44
CA PRO A 56 7.07 -18.66 -13.96
C PRO A 56 8.55 -19.04 -13.84
N LEU A 57 9.45 -18.06 -13.78
CA LEU A 57 10.89 -18.28 -13.94
C LEU A 57 11.64 -18.05 -12.63
N SER A 58 12.57 -18.94 -12.28
CA SER A 58 13.62 -18.66 -11.29
C SER A 58 14.67 -17.69 -11.85
N PHE A 59 15.58 -17.19 -11.00
CA PHE A 59 16.66 -16.32 -11.47
C PHE A 59 17.62 -17.03 -12.44
N GLU A 60 17.90 -18.31 -12.22
CA GLU A 60 18.76 -19.13 -13.10
C GLU A 60 18.11 -19.36 -14.46
N GLU A 61 16.80 -19.59 -14.50
CA GLU A 61 16.04 -19.73 -15.74
C GLU A 61 15.96 -18.41 -16.51
N LEU A 62 15.83 -17.29 -15.79
CA LEU A 62 15.87 -15.95 -16.36
C LEU A 62 17.23 -15.65 -16.99
N GLN A 63 18.34 -15.93 -16.29
CA GLN A 63 19.69 -15.78 -16.84
C GLN A 63 19.93 -16.63 -18.09
N LYS A 64 19.41 -17.86 -18.15
CA LYS A 64 19.50 -18.70 -19.36
C LYS A 64 18.79 -18.09 -20.57
N LYS A 65 17.71 -17.34 -20.35
CA LYS A 65 16.92 -16.71 -21.42
C LYS A 65 17.46 -15.36 -21.87
N GLU A 66 17.89 -14.54 -20.92
CA GLU A 66 18.22 -13.13 -21.14
C GLU A 66 19.74 -12.85 -21.10
N GLY A 67 20.54 -13.84 -20.67
CA GLY A 67 21.99 -13.80 -20.62
C GLY A 67 22.57 -13.63 -19.20
N ASN A 68 23.86 -13.97 -19.06
CA ASN A 68 24.59 -13.94 -17.79
C ASN A 68 24.91 -12.52 -17.27
N GLU A 69 24.57 -11.49 -18.04
CA GLU A 69 24.75 -10.08 -17.68
C GLU A 69 23.66 -9.56 -16.74
N LEU A 70 22.64 -10.38 -16.44
CA LEU A 70 21.57 -10.05 -15.51
C LEU A 70 22.09 -9.86 -14.10
N ILE A 71 21.89 -8.67 -13.56
CA ILE A 71 22.25 -8.31 -12.20
C ILE A 71 21.08 -8.67 -11.29
N ASN A 72 21.31 -9.56 -10.33
CA ASN A 72 20.33 -9.87 -9.29
C ASN A 72 20.24 -8.70 -8.30
N LEU A 73 19.06 -8.08 -8.19
CA LEU A 73 18.81 -7.02 -7.20
C LEU A 73 18.26 -7.56 -5.88
N GLY A 74 17.86 -8.83 -5.84
CA GLY A 74 17.37 -9.53 -4.67
C GLY A 74 15.85 -9.47 -4.52
N SER A 75 15.42 -9.59 -3.27
CA SER A 75 14.02 -9.66 -2.90
C SER A 75 13.42 -8.28 -2.67
N TYR A 76 12.24 -8.04 -3.24
CA TYR A 76 11.48 -6.81 -3.10
C TYR A 76 10.03 -7.09 -2.74
N GLN A 77 9.45 -6.24 -1.90
CA GLN A 77 8.03 -6.29 -1.55
C GLN A 77 7.28 -5.08 -2.09
N ILE A 78 6.08 -5.28 -2.63
CA ILE A 78 5.18 -4.19 -3.00
C ILE A 78 4.63 -3.56 -1.71
N THR A 79 5.20 -2.42 -1.30
CA THR A 79 4.89 -1.79 -0.01
C THR A 79 3.84 -0.68 -0.10
N THR A 80 3.72 -0.01 -1.25
CA THR A 80 2.81 1.14 -1.38
C THR A 80 2.31 1.28 -2.80
N ILE A 81 1.05 1.66 -2.94
CA ILE A 81 0.44 2.09 -4.21
C ILE A 81 0.08 3.56 -4.10
N VAL A 82 0.52 4.36 -5.07
CA VAL A 82 0.24 5.79 -5.15
C VAL A 82 -0.69 6.02 -6.34
N PHE A 83 -1.88 6.55 -6.08
CA PHE A 83 -2.89 6.88 -7.09
C PHE A 83 -2.93 8.37 -7.48
N GLN A 84 -2.21 9.22 -6.75
CA GLN A 84 -2.15 10.65 -7.08
C GLN A 84 -1.18 10.89 -8.23
N GLY A 85 -1.65 11.55 -9.30
CA GLY A 85 -0.89 11.72 -10.53
C GLY A 85 -0.77 10.41 -11.30
N ASP A 86 0.45 10.06 -11.70
CA ASP A 86 0.72 8.79 -12.38
C ASP A 86 0.68 7.61 -11.41
N THR A 87 -0.26 6.69 -11.63
CA THR A 87 -0.45 5.51 -10.79
C THR A 87 0.80 4.62 -10.79
N LYS A 88 1.37 4.40 -9.60
CA LYS A 88 2.64 3.68 -9.44
C LYS A 88 2.70 2.84 -8.16
N ALA A 89 3.50 1.79 -8.20
CA ALA A 89 3.86 0.98 -7.04
C ALA A 89 5.27 1.33 -6.56
N ILE A 90 5.47 1.30 -5.26
CA ILE A 90 6.78 1.38 -4.61
C ILE A 90 7.11 0.00 -4.05
N LEU A 91 8.18 -0.57 -4.59
CA LEU A 91 8.76 -1.82 -4.13
C LEU A 91 9.93 -1.51 -3.20
N THR A 92 9.96 -2.12 -2.02
CA THR A 92 11.03 -1.95 -1.04
C THR A 92 11.79 -3.26 -0.90
N GLY A 93 13.11 -3.21 -1.07
CA GLY A 93 14.01 -4.35 -0.89
C GLY A 93 14.38 -4.54 0.58
N ASP A 94 14.94 -5.70 0.91
CA ASP A 94 15.31 -6.06 2.29
C ASP A 94 16.33 -5.09 2.94
N ASN A 95 17.13 -4.41 2.11
CA ASN A 95 18.09 -3.38 2.52
C ASN A 95 17.48 -1.97 2.58
N GLY A 96 16.17 -1.83 2.43
CA GLY A 96 15.46 -0.56 2.43
C GLY A 96 15.54 0.23 1.11
N GLN A 97 16.22 -0.28 0.08
CA GLN A 97 16.22 0.34 -1.25
C GLN A 97 14.82 0.33 -1.84
N LYS A 98 14.45 1.42 -2.52
CA LYS A 98 13.12 1.61 -3.09
C LYS A 98 13.20 1.73 -4.59
N GLN A 99 12.34 0.97 -5.27
CA GLN A 99 12.14 1.06 -6.70
C GLN A 99 10.70 1.40 -7.03
N THR A 100 10.49 2.31 -7.97
CA THR A 100 9.16 2.79 -8.35
C THR A 100 8.82 2.33 -9.74
N PHE A 101 7.63 1.78 -9.92
CA PHE A 101 7.15 1.27 -11.20
C PHE A 101 5.76 1.79 -11.52
N PRO A 102 5.48 2.21 -12.77
CA PRO A 102 4.13 2.50 -13.20
C PRO A 102 3.29 1.22 -13.20
N ILE A 103 2.03 1.34 -12.80
CA ILE A 103 1.12 0.19 -12.70
C ILE A 103 -0.12 0.37 -13.55
N LYS A 104 -0.77 -0.76 -13.86
CA LYS A 104 -2.16 -0.80 -14.29
C LYS A 104 -2.93 -1.71 -13.35
N VAL A 105 -4.14 -1.28 -12.98
CA VAL A 105 -5.07 -2.12 -12.22
C VAL A 105 -5.68 -3.15 -13.19
N THR A 106 -5.54 -4.42 -12.87
CA THR A 106 -6.02 -5.53 -13.70
C THR A 106 -7.32 -6.11 -13.16
N ASN A 107 -7.50 -6.15 -11.83
CA ASN A 107 -8.76 -6.49 -11.19
C ASN A 107 -9.00 -5.60 -9.96
N LYS A 108 -10.06 -4.80 -9.99
CA LYS A 108 -10.39 -3.89 -8.88
C LYS A 108 -10.95 -4.61 -7.66
N GLU A 109 -11.74 -5.66 -7.86
CA GLU A 109 -12.38 -6.40 -6.76
C GLU A 109 -11.35 -7.16 -5.92
N LYS A 110 -10.29 -7.66 -6.58
CA LYS A 110 -9.19 -8.40 -5.95
C LYS A 110 -7.96 -7.54 -5.64
N ASN A 111 -8.00 -6.24 -5.92
CA ASN A 111 -6.86 -5.32 -5.78
C ASN A 111 -5.60 -5.80 -6.53
N GLU A 112 -5.79 -6.42 -7.70
CA GLU A 112 -4.72 -6.94 -8.53
C GLU A 112 -4.19 -5.86 -9.48
N ILE A 113 -2.87 -5.86 -9.67
CA ILE A 113 -2.14 -4.92 -10.52
C ILE A 113 -1.12 -5.64 -11.40
N VAL A 114 -0.58 -4.92 -12.37
CA VAL A 114 0.60 -5.31 -13.15
C VAL A 114 1.62 -4.18 -13.19
N LEU A 115 2.91 -4.51 -13.09
CA LEU A 115 4.00 -3.56 -13.31
C LEU A 115 4.26 -3.46 -14.82
N SER A 116 3.87 -2.34 -15.43
CA SER A 116 3.77 -2.25 -16.91
C SER A 116 5.12 -2.26 -17.63
N THR A 117 6.20 -1.91 -16.93
CA THR A 117 7.55 -1.77 -17.48
C THR A 117 8.51 -2.84 -16.99
N VAL A 118 8.01 -3.86 -16.28
CA VAL A 118 8.83 -4.94 -15.73
C VAL A 118 8.55 -6.21 -16.53
N ASN A 119 9.58 -6.71 -17.18
CA ASN A 119 9.52 -7.95 -17.96
C ASN A 119 9.19 -9.12 -17.03
N TYR A 120 8.37 -10.05 -17.52
CA TYR A 120 7.91 -11.23 -16.79
C TYR A 120 7.09 -10.96 -15.51
N ALA A 121 6.68 -9.71 -15.26
CA ALA A 121 5.77 -9.42 -14.15
C ALA A 121 4.38 -10.04 -14.39
N PRO A 122 3.81 -10.75 -13.41
CA PRO A 122 2.50 -11.35 -13.53
C PRO A 122 1.42 -10.27 -13.51
N LYS A 123 0.25 -10.59 -14.06
CA LYS A 123 -0.87 -9.65 -14.20
C LYS A 123 -1.75 -9.53 -12.95
N ASN A 124 -1.44 -10.27 -11.90
CA ASN A 124 -2.26 -10.37 -10.70
C ASN A 124 -1.48 -10.06 -9.42
N LEU A 125 -0.52 -9.13 -9.48
CA LEU A 125 0.26 -8.73 -8.31
C LEU A 125 -0.63 -8.04 -7.27
N VAL A 126 -0.31 -8.24 -5.98
CA VAL A 126 -1.02 -7.62 -4.86
C VAL A 126 -0.05 -6.94 -3.89
N ILE A 127 -0.55 -6.04 -3.05
CA ILE A 127 0.25 -5.39 -1.99
C ILE A 127 0.79 -6.45 -1.03
N ALA A 128 1.95 -6.18 -0.43
CA ALA A 128 2.72 -7.07 0.44
C ALA A 128 3.28 -8.33 -0.24
N GLN A 129 3.06 -8.51 -1.54
CA GLN A 129 3.68 -9.59 -2.29
C GLN A 129 5.19 -9.38 -2.43
N GLN A 130 5.95 -10.44 -2.15
CA GLN A 130 7.39 -10.51 -2.33
C GLN A 130 7.74 -11.13 -3.68
N VAL A 131 8.67 -10.51 -4.40
CA VAL A 131 9.08 -10.84 -5.76
C VAL A 131 10.57 -10.62 -5.95
N GLY A 132 11.20 -11.43 -6.81
CA GLY A 132 12.60 -11.26 -7.17
C GLY A 132 12.73 -10.21 -8.25
N LEU A 133 13.69 -9.31 -8.12
CA LEU A 133 13.94 -8.26 -9.11
C LEU A 133 15.37 -8.38 -9.65
N ALA A 134 15.51 -8.24 -10.96
CA ALA A 134 16.80 -8.23 -11.64
C ALA A 134 16.83 -7.13 -12.71
N GLN A 135 18.03 -6.74 -13.13
CA GLN A 135 18.23 -5.66 -14.09
C GLN A 135 19.27 -6.01 -15.15
N LYS A 136 19.01 -5.57 -16.38
CA LYS A 136 19.95 -5.59 -17.52
C LYS A 136 19.58 -4.44 -18.46
N ASP A 137 20.57 -3.70 -18.95
CA ASP A 137 20.39 -2.62 -19.93
C ASP A 137 19.26 -1.63 -19.59
N ASN A 138 19.20 -1.22 -18.32
CA ASN A 138 18.16 -0.32 -17.80
C ASN A 138 16.72 -0.86 -17.84
N GLN A 139 16.55 -2.15 -18.14
CA GLN A 139 15.28 -2.86 -18.06
C GLN A 139 15.22 -3.72 -16.79
N TYR A 140 14.02 -3.83 -16.24
CA TYR A 140 13.77 -4.62 -15.04
C TYR A 140 13.05 -5.92 -15.40
N PHE A 141 13.42 -6.98 -14.69
CA PHE A 141 12.90 -8.32 -14.88
C PHE A 141 12.45 -8.86 -13.52
N MET A 142 11.28 -9.51 -13.50
CA MET A 142 10.76 -10.16 -12.32
C MET A 142 11.02 -11.67 -12.38
N TYR A 143 11.43 -12.26 -11.26
CA TYR A 143 11.62 -13.70 -11.12
C TYR A 143 11.01 -14.21 -9.80
N ARG A 144 10.76 -15.52 -9.74
CA ARG A 144 10.23 -16.20 -8.58
C ARG A 144 11.31 -16.35 -7.52
N ILE A 145 11.01 -15.89 -6.32
CA ILE A 145 11.79 -16.25 -5.12
C ILE A 145 11.27 -17.60 -4.63
N ASN A 146 12.20 -18.52 -4.39
CA ASN A 146 11.91 -19.85 -3.83
C ASN A 146 11.64 -19.76 -2.33
#